data_AF-L9VKU1-F1
#
_entry.id   AF-L9VKU1-F1
#
_cell.length_a   1.000
_cell.length_b   1.000
_cell.length_c   1.000
_cell.angle_alpha   90.00
_cell.angle_beta   90.00
_cell.angle_gamma   90.00
#
_symmetry.space_group_name_H-M   'P 1'
#
loop_
_entity.id
_entity.type
_entity.pdbx_description
1 polymer ?
#
loop_
_entity_poly.entity_id
_entity_poly.type
_entity_poly.pdbx_seq_one_letter_code
_entity_poly.pdbx_strand_id
1 'polypeptide(L)'
;MLLLSSAIVVAADTADGELSVAGSVETPTETVTTDELDSEFEVDAFATLSAGDSLDADIALSDDSAFDVYLYDNDGQNVDRVGGTGSDSVTFDTDSLKSGTYVLALYVDGNYIDIHPVIITGYDVTVDAPSEVSSDDESMLVSADVTPTALDIDPASVEIAVWDDDTVLRKTAEDRGDGQYEATFPMSDLEEGSYSVSAVAQGTDTVNGEREALGISDSDALTVSDSQDDSSDFDDGTDDELNESDDEPDESTDETDESDDEVADESEPGESNDTDDANDSSDDTNGVQQPNLEDDDDTETDTDDSDAVPLAVVPVVAVAAVLVGVVVRVRY
;
A
#
# COMPACT_ATOMS: atom_id res chain seq x y z
N MET A 1 26.45 8.99 56.96
CA MET A 1 25.72 10.12 56.37
C MET A 1 25.76 9.90 54.86
N LEU A 2 24.78 9.15 54.36
CA LEU A 2 24.71 8.67 52.98
C LEU A 2 23.98 9.76 52.17
N LEU A 3 24.66 10.36 51.20
CA LEU A 3 24.07 11.33 50.26
C LEU A 3 23.23 10.54 49.25
N LEU A 4 21.91 10.67 49.32
CA LEU A 4 21.03 10.30 48.22
C LEU A 4 21.16 11.37 47.14
N SER A 5 21.78 11.02 46.00
CA SER A 5 21.62 11.77 44.76
C SER A 5 20.22 11.46 44.22
N SER A 6 19.32 12.44 44.28
CA SER A 6 18.08 12.42 43.53
C SER A 6 18.40 12.64 42.05
N ALA A 7 18.21 11.61 41.23
CA ALA A 7 18.08 11.79 39.79
C ALA A 7 16.67 12.38 39.55
N ILE A 8 16.62 13.56 38.95
CA ILE A 8 15.39 14.10 38.37
C ILE A 8 15.25 13.37 37.04
N VAL A 9 14.27 12.49 36.93
CA VAL A 9 13.79 12.03 35.62
C VAL A 9 12.96 13.18 35.08
N VAL A 10 13.50 13.91 34.10
CA VAL A 10 12.71 14.81 33.28
C VAL A 10 11.93 13.89 32.34
N ALA A 11 10.61 13.82 32.50
CA ALA A 11 9.78 13.31 31.43
C ALA A 11 9.95 14.30 30.27
N ALA A 12 10.56 13.85 29.18
CA ALA A 12 10.46 14.58 27.93
C ALA A 12 8.98 14.54 27.55
N ASP A 13 8.39 15.70 27.35
CA ASP A 13 7.16 15.83 26.57
C ASP A 13 7.59 15.40 25.17
N THR A 14 7.31 14.14 24.80
CA THR A 14 7.48 13.69 23.42
C THR A 14 6.51 14.52 22.59
N ALA A 15 7.03 15.27 21.61
CA ALA A 15 6.19 16.01 20.70
C ALA A 15 5.22 15.02 20.03
N ASP A 16 3.92 15.24 20.24
CA ASP A 16 2.88 14.50 19.54
C ASP A 16 2.75 15.09 18.13
N GLY A 17 2.83 14.24 17.12
CA GLY A 17 2.73 14.63 15.72
C GLY A 17 2.22 13.48 14.86
N GLU A 18 1.49 13.82 13.81
CA GLU A 18 0.95 12.88 12.83
C GLU A 18 1.32 13.34 11.42
N LEU A 19 1.64 12.37 10.57
CA LEU A 19 1.93 12.53 9.15
C LEU A 19 0.86 11.78 8.37
N SER A 20 0.21 12.46 7.42
CA SER A 20 -0.79 11.83 6.56
C SER A 20 -0.61 12.24 5.10
N VAL A 21 -1.03 11.38 4.18
CA VAL A 21 -0.99 11.64 2.74
C VAL A 21 -2.38 11.39 2.17
N ALA A 22 -2.91 12.39 1.46
CA ALA A 22 -4.23 12.27 0.84
C ALA A 22 -4.26 11.18 -0.24
N GLY A 23 -5.38 10.45 -0.33
CA GLY A 23 -5.53 9.36 -1.30
C GLY A 23 -4.71 8.11 -0.95
N SER A 24 -4.30 7.97 0.31
CA SER A 24 -3.70 6.72 0.78
C SER A 24 -4.74 5.59 0.78
N VAL A 25 -4.27 4.39 0.46
CA VAL A 25 -5.02 3.14 0.51
C VAL A 25 -4.86 2.54 1.90
N GLU A 26 -5.98 2.26 2.57
CA GLU A 26 -5.98 1.58 3.87
C GLU A 26 -5.50 0.12 3.73
N THR A 27 -4.79 -0.34 4.74
CA THR A 27 -4.21 -1.67 4.86
C THR A 27 -4.34 -2.15 6.30
N PRO A 28 -4.16 -3.46 6.57
CA PRO A 28 -4.11 -3.93 7.96
C PRO A 28 -3.06 -3.16 8.76
N THR A 29 -3.42 -2.72 9.97
CA THR A 29 -2.47 -2.04 10.86
C THR A 29 -1.33 -2.97 11.25
N GLU A 30 -0.10 -2.51 11.05
CA GLU A 30 1.10 -3.22 11.44
C GLU A 30 2.05 -2.33 12.24
N THR A 31 2.75 -2.94 13.20
CA THR A 31 3.84 -2.26 13.91
C THR A 31 5.16 -2.56 13.22
N VAL A 32 5.83 -1.52 12.74
CA VAL A 32 7.14 -1.59 12.11
C VAL A 32 8.22 -1.11 13.07
N THR A 33 9.27 -1.91 13.22
CA THR A 33 10.50 -1.49 13.89
C THR A 33 11.59 -1.33 12.86
N THR A 34 12.27 -0.19 12.88
CA THR A 34 13.46 0.05 12.04
C THR A 34 14.68 0.11 12.95
N ASP A 35 15.67 -0.75 12.66
CA ASP A 35 16.92 -0.83 13.44
C ASP A 35 17.64 0.53 13.52
N GLU A 36 17.39 1.42 12.56
CA GLU A 36 18.06 2.72 12.47
C GLU A 36 17.32 3.87 13.15
N LEU A 37 15.99 3.81 13.27
CA LEU A 37 15.23 4.86 13.94
C LEU A 37 15.08 4.59 15.45
N ASP A 38 15.39 3.36 15.91
CA ASP A 38 15.28 2.92 17.32
C ASP A 38 13.88 3.21 17.91
N SER A 39 12.86 3.12 17.06
CA SER A 39 11.45 3.44 17.33
C SER A 39 10.54 2.40 16.67
N GLU A 40 9.36 2.23 17.26
CA GLU A 40 8.25 1.46 16.71
C GLU A 40 7.21 2.43 16.15
N PHE A 41 6.68 2.13 14.96
CA PHE A 41 5.66 2.94 14.30
C PHE A 41 4.49 2.07 13.89
N GLU A 42 3.27 2.58 14.00
CA GLU A 42 2.09 1.94 13.44
C GLU A 42 1.92 2.40 12.00
N VAL A 43 1.65 1.46 11.10
CA VAL A 43 1.44 1.69 9.68
C VAL A 43 0.13 1.00 9.31
N ASP A 44 -0.82 1.76 8.80
CA ASP A 44 -2.14 1.27 8.42
C ASP A 44 -2.57 1.78 7.03
N ALA A 45 -1.73 2.56 6.34
CA ALA A 45 -2.04 3.04 5.01
C ALA A 45 -0.81 3.25 4.13
N PHE A 46 -1.02 3.20 2.82
CA PHE A 46 0.00 3.44 1.79
C PHE A 46 -0.43 4.57 0.89
N ALA A 47 0.40 5.59 0.75
CA ALA A 47 0.25 6.52 -0.35
C ALA A 47 0.62 5.83 -1.67
N THR A 48 -0.15 6.08 -2.72
CA THR A 48 0.16 5.59 -4.06
C THR A 48 0.17 6.75 -5.04
N LEU A 49 1.16 6.79 -5.93
CA LEU A 49 1.24 7.79 -6.98
C LEU A 49 2.08 7.31 -8.17
N SER A 50 1.83 7.87 -9.34
CA SER A 50 2.66 7.61 -10.51
C SER A 50 3.96 8.40 -10.43
N ALA A 51 5.02 7.90 -11.08
CA ALA A 51 6.28 8.64 -11.17
C ALA A 51 6.06 10.00 -11.85
N GLY A 52 6.52 11.08 -11.20
CA GLY A 52 6.36 12.47 -11.64
C GLY A 52 5.13 13.19 -11.08
N ASP A 53 4.21 12.48 -10.43
CA ASP A 53 3.15 13.14 -9.67
C ASP A 53 3.73 13.80 -8.40
N SER A 54 3.13 14.90 -7.95
CA SER A 54 3.55 15.53 -6.70
C SER A 54 3.06 14.71 -5.50
N LEU A 55 3.94 14.50 -4.52
CA LEU A 55 3.59 13.85 -3.26
C LEU A 55 3.35 14.93 -2.20
N ASP A 56 2.09 15.13 -1.84
CA ASP A 56 1.67 16.10 -0.84
C ASP A 56 1.39 15.40 0.50
N ALA A 57 2.06 15.84 1.56
CA ALA A 57 1.88 15.33 2.91
C ALA A 57 1.41 16.43 3.87
N ASP A 58 0.45 16.10 4.71
CA ASP A 58 -0.09 16.97 5.75
C ASP A 58 0.50 16.58 7.11
N ILE A 59 1.00 17.59 7.83
CA ILE A 59 1.64 17.43 9.14
C ILE A 59 0.75 18.09 10.18
N ALA A 60 0.38 17.35 11.21
CA ALA A 60 -0.34 17.86 12.37
C ALA A 60 0.55 17.82 13.61
N LEU A 61 0.97 18.98 14.12
CA LEU A 61 1.73 19.10 15.37
C LEU A 61 0.90 19.82 16.45
N SER A 62 1.14 19.45 17.70
CA SER A 62 0.45 20.05 18.86
C SER A 62 0.94 21.46 19.23
N ASP A 63 2.08 21.88 18.70
CA ASP A 63 2.71 23.17 18.96
C ASP A 63 3.51 23.66 17.74
N ASP A 64 4.14 24.84 17.83
CA ASP A 64 4.87 25.49 16.74
C ASP A 64 6.31 24.97 16.57
N SER A 65 6.61 23.75 17.00
CA SER A 65 7.93 23.12 16.84
C SER A 65 8.34 23.02 15.38
N ALA A 66 9.65 23.08 15.15
CA ALA A 66 10.22 22.87 13.82
C ALA A 66 10.27 21.38 13.51
N PHE A 67 9.95 21.03 12.25
CA PHE A 67 9.98 19.66 11.79
C PHE A 67 10.75 19.53 10.48
N ASP A 68 11.19 18.31 10.22
CA ASP A 68 11.66 17.85 8.92
C ASP A 68 10.86 16.60 8.53
N VAL A 69 10.43 16.51 7.28
CA VAL A 69 9.95 15.27 6.68
C VAL A 69 11.01 14.79 5.71
N TYR A 70 11.50 13.58 5.95
CA TYR A 70 12.49 12.93 5.11
C TYR A 70 11.80 11.90 4.21
N LEU A 71 12.16 11.87 2.93
CA LEU A 71 11.80 10.79 2.03
C LEU A 71 12.98 9.83 1.91
N TYR A 72 12.74 8.55 2.21
CA TYR A 72 13.73 7.48 2.13
C TYR A 72 13.36 6.48 1.04
N ASP A 73 14.37 6.01 0.30
CA ASP A 73 14.22 4.87 -0.62
C ASP A 73 14.31 3.52 0.09
N ASN A 74 14.22 2.42 -0.67
CA ASN A 74 14.26 1.07 -0.12
C ASN A 74 15.63 0.65 0.47
N ASP A 75 16.72 1.33 0.07
CA ASP A 75 18.06 1.21 0.64
C ASP A 75 18.22 2.12 1.89
N GLY A 76 17.13 2.79 2.27
CA GLY A 76 17.01 3.81 3.30
C GLY A 76 17.98 4.97 3.10
N GLN A 77 18.31 5.28 1.86
CA GLN A 77 18.99 6.53 1.55
C GLN A 77 17.97 7.65 1.57
N ASN A 78 18.33 8.75 2.23
CA ASN A 78 17.53 9.96 2.13
C ASN A 78 17.64 10.51 0.71
N VAL A 79 16.53 10.51 -0.01
CA VAL A 79 16.45 11.01 -1.39
C VAL A 79 15.94 12.44 -1.47
N ASP A 80 15.13 12.87 -0.50
CA ASP A 80 14.68 14.26 -0.38
C ASP A 80 14.31 14.64 1.06
N ARG A 81 14.22 15.94 1.33
CA ARG A 81 13.86 16.50 2.64
C ARG A 81 13.18 17.85 2.50
N VAL A 82 12.03 17.99 3.15
CA VAL A 82 11.32 19.27 3.30
C VAL A 82 11.15 19.57 4.78
N GLY A 83 11.29 20.84 5.19
CA GLY A 83 11.14 21.24 6.59
C GLY A 83 10.12 22.36 6.75
N GLY A 84 9.51 22.43 7.93
CA GLY A 84 8.47 23.40 8.27
C GLY A 84 8.41 23.69 9.77
N THR A 85 7.33 24.36 10.20
CA THR A 85 7.09 24.69 11.61
C THR A 85 5.59 24.62 11.92
N GLY A 86 5.23 24.04 13.07
CA GLY A 86 3.83 23.81 13.43
C GLY A 86 3.15 22.82 12.49
N SER A 87 1.82 22.84 12.46
CA SER A 87 1.06 22.11 11.43
C SER A 87 1.19 22.81 10.09
N ASP A 88 1.56 22.07 9.05
CA ASP A 88 1.78 22.57 7.70
C ASP A 88 1.59 21.45 6.67
N SER A 89 1.54 21.80 5.39
CA SER A 89 1.55 20.84 4.29
C SER A 89 2.88 20.96 3.53
N VAL A 90 3.49 19.84 3.17
CA VAL A 90 4.74 19.81 2.40
C VAL A 90 4.55 19.00 1.11
N THR A 91 5.27 19.41 0.07
CA THR A 91 5.22 18.77 -1.25
C THR A 91 6.60 18.27 -1.62
N PHE A 92 6.67 17.04 -2.11
CA PHE A 92 7.87 16.41 -2.68
C PHE A 92 7.72 16.25 -4.19
N ASP A 93 8.82 16.50 -4.90
CA ASP A 93 8.93 16.28 -6.34
C ASP A 93 9.36 14.83 -6.60
N THR A 94 8.59 14.09 -7.41
CA THR A 94 8.88 12.67 -7.67
C THR A 94 9.38 12.38 -9.08
N ASP A 95 9.70 13.40 -9.89
CA ASP A 95 10.13 13.23 -11.29
C ASP A 95 11.39 12.36 -11.42
N SER A 96 12.23 12.36 -10.38
CA SER A 96 13.49 11.61 -10.35
C SER A 96 13.38 10.23 -9.69
N LEU A 97 12.22 9.93 -9.08
CA LEU A 97 12.00 8.68 -8.37
C LEU A 97 11.62 7.57 -9.35
N LYS A 98 12.15 6.38 -9.08
CA LYS A 98 11.77 5.18 -9.83
C LYS A 98 10.58 4.51 -9.15
N SER A 99 9.84 3.71 -9.89
CA SER A 99 8.87 2.78 -9.30
C SER A 99 9.53 1.95 -8.21
N GLY A 100 8.86 1.81 -7.07
CA GLY A 100 9.45 1.26 -5.86
C GLY A 100 8.71 1.69 -4.60
N THR A 101 9.15 1.14 -3.46
CA THR A 101 8.66 1.52 -2.14
C THR A 101 9.58 2.57 -1.51
N TYR A 102 8.97 3.59 -0.92
CA TYR A 102 9.61 4.69 -0.19
C TYR A 102 8.89 4.89 1.14
N VAL A 103 9.50 5.65 2.05
CA VAL A 103 8.87 6.06 3.31
C VAL A 103 9.11 7.54 3.56
N LEU A 104 8.03 8.25 3.88
CA LEU A 104 8.10 9.55 4.52
C LEU A 104 8.30 9.33 6.03
N ALA A 105 9.22 10.07 6.64
CA ALA A 105 9.46 10.00 8.08
C ALA A 105 9.44 11.40 8.68
N LEU A 106 8.51 11.63 9.61
CA LEU A 106 8.36 12.89 10.34
C LEU A 106 9.34 12.96 11.50
N TYR A 107 10.21 13.97 11.49
CA TYR A 107 11.24 14.20 12.48
C TYR A 107 11.03 15.53 13.19
N VAL A 108 10.83 15.49 14.50
CA VAL A 108 10.54 16.65 15.34
C VAL A 108 11.48 16.65 16.54
N ASP A 109 12.13 17.81 16.78
CA ASP A 109 12.96 18.04 17.97
C ASP A 109 14.01 16.96 18.29
N GLY A 110 14.53 16.29 17.27
CA GLY A 110 15.58 15.28 17.44
C GLY A 110 15.12 13.83 17.37
N ASN A 111 13.83 13.57 17.14
CA ASN A 111 13.26 12.22 17.17
C ASN A 111 12.33 12.00 15.98
N TYR A 112 12.27 10.76 15.48
CA TYR A 112 11.25 10.34 14.54
C TYR A 112 9.96 10.06 15.31
N ILE A 113 8.87 10.68 14.86
CA ILE A 113 7.57 10.65 15.54
C ILE A 113 6.59 9.75 14.79
N ASP A 114 6.63 9.78 13.46
CA ASP A 114 5.69 9.07 12.60
C ASP A 114 6.31 8.71 11.24
N ILE A 115 5.79 7.69 10.57
CA ILE A 115 6.18 7.30 9.22
C ILE A 115 4.97 7.02 8.34
N HIS A 116 5.06 7.39 7.05
CA HIS A 116 4.02 7.10 6.07
C HIS A 116 4.63 6.43 4.83
N PRO A 117 4.27 5.18 4.53
CA PRO A 117 4.72 4.48 3.33
C PRO A 117 4.22 5.10 2.05
N VAL A 118 5.04 5.01 1.00
CA VAL A 118 4.72 5.53 -0.32
C VAL A 118 5.14 4.54 -1.39
N ILE A 119 4.23 4.21 -2.30
CA ILE A 119 4.51 3.39 -3.48
C ILE A 119 4.50 4.30 -4.70
N ILE A 120 5.66 4.47 -5.33
CA ILE A 120 5.72 4.99 -6.70
C ILE A 120 5.38 3.82 -7.62
N THR A 121 4.22 3.87 -8.26
CA THR A 121 3.64 2.70 -8.92
C THR A 121 4.48 2.28 -10.14
N GLY A 122 4.75 0.99 -10.22
CA GLY A 122 5.19 0.31 -11.44
C GLY A 122 4.05 -0.43 -12.14
N TYR A 123 2.97 -0.69 -11.38
CA TYR A 123 1.76 -1.34 -11.81
C TYR A 123 0.52 -0.63 -11.28
N ASP A 124 -0.52 -0.60 -12.10
CA ASP A 124 -1.90 -0.37 -11.71
C ASP A 124 -2.52 -1.73 -11.33
N VAL A 125 -3.13 -1.81 -10.16
CA VAL A 125 -3.68 -3.07 -9.62
C VAL A 125 -5.14 -2.83 -9.29
N THR A 126 -6.02 -3.68 -9.82
CA THR A 126 -7.43 -3.70 -9.43
C THR A 126 -7.76 -5.07 -8.86
N VAL A 127 -8.55 -5.08 -7.79
CA VAL A 127 -9.08 -6.32 -7.21
C VAL A 127 -10.56 -6.44 -7.57
N ASP A 128 -11.02 -7.68 -7.75
CA ASP A 128 -12.43 -8.03 -7.93
C ASP A 128 -12.76 -9.14 -6.93
N ALA A 129 -13.51 -8.76 -5.89
CA ALA A 129 -13.99 -9.66 -4.85
C ALA A 129 -15.52 -9.67 -4.81
N PRO A 130 -16.16 -10.80 -4.44
CA PRO A 130 -17.58 -10.79 -4.11
C PRO A 130 -17.87 -9.82 -2.97
N SER A 131 -18.93 -9.02 -3.07
CA SER A 131 -19.31 -8.10 -1.99
C SER A 131 -19.94 -8.81 -0.80
N GLU A 132 -20.52 -9.99 -1.01
CA GLU A 132 -21.17 -10.81 0.00
C GLU A 132 -20.89 -12.29 -0.26
N VAL A 133 -20.61 -13.04 0.80
CA VAL A 133 -20.42 -14.50 0.78
C VAL A 133 -21.07 -15.13 2.01
N SER A 134 -21.46 -16.40 1.90
CA SER A 134 -22.00 -17.11 3.05
C SER A 134 -20.88 -17.75 3.87
N SER A 135 -20.98 -17.71 5.20
CA SER A 135 -20.12 -18.48 6.09
C SER A 135 -20.27 -20.01 5.90
N ASP A 136 -21.35 -20.46 5.27
CA ASP A 136 -21.58 -21.87 4.91
C ASP A 136 -20.91 -22.30 3.59
N ASP A 137 -20.41 -21.35 2.78
CA ASP A 137 -19.69 -21.67 1.54
C ASP A 137 -18.35 -22.36 1.86
N GLU A 138 -17.83 -23.19 0.95
CA GLU A 138 -16.53 -23.85 1.19
C GLU A 138 -15.36 -22.87 1.02
N SER A 139 -15.47 -21.95 0.06
CA SER A 139 -14.42 -21.01 -0.30
C SER A 139 -14.92 -19.85 -1.16
N MET A 140 -14.22 -18.72 -1.10
CA MET A 140 -14.40 -17.56 -1.96
C MET A 140 -13.25 -17.45 -2.96
N LEU A 141 -13.54 -17.08 -4.20
CA LEU A 141 -12.54 -16.74 -5.22
C LEU A 141 -12.40 -15.21 -5.30
N VAL A 142 -11.17 -14.72 -5.29
CA VAL A 142 -10.82 -13.32 -5.52
C VAL A 142 -9.88 -13.25 -6.72
N SER A 143 -10.14 -12.31 -7.63
CA SER A 143 -9.28 -12.02 -8.78
C SER A 143 -8.60 -10.67 -8.62
N ALA A 144 -7.43 -10.53 -9.23
CA ALA A 144 -6.75 -9.26 -9.40
C ALA A 144 -6.26 -9.11 -10.84
N ASP A 145 -6.42 -7.92 -11.40
CA ASP A 145 -5.86 -7.52 -12.69
C ASP A 145 -4.69 -6.57 -12.43
N VAL A 146 -3.56 -6.84 -13.09
CA VAL A 146 -2.33 -6.05 -12.98
C VAL A 146 -1.96 -5.51 -14.36
N THR A 147 -1.97 -4.19 -14.49
CA THR A 147 -1.56 -3.49 -15.71
C THR A 147 -0.24 -2.75 -15.46
N PRO A 148 0.83 -3.02 -16.24
CA PRO A 148 2.06 -2.27 -16.08
C PRO A 148 1.89 -0.78 -16.45
N THR A 149 2.40 0.12 -15.62
CA THR A 149 2.32 1.58 -15.82
C THR A 149 3.68 2.18 -16.19
N ALA A 150 4.73 1.79 -15.47
CA ALA A 150 6.09 2.28 -15.67
C ALA A 150 7.13 1.14 -15.85
N LEU A 151 6.72 -0.11 -15.65
CA LEU A 151 7.56 -1.29 -15.83
C LEU A 151 7.11 -2.08 -17.06
N ASP A 152 8.04 -2.68 -17.80
CA ASP A 152 7.75 -3.50 -18.99
C ASP A 152 7.92 -5.01 -18.70
N ILE A 153 7.79 -5.40 -17.44
CA ILE A 153 7.94 -6.78 -16.96
C ILE A 153 6.76 -7.17 -16.07
N ASP A 154 6.39 -8.46 -16.06
CA ASP A 154 5.39 -8.97 -15.14
C ASP A 154 5.90 -8.88 -13.68
N PRO A 155 5.01 -8.65 -12.69
CA PRO A 155 5.41 -8.68 -11.29
C PRO A 155 5.92 -10.09 -10.90
N ALA A 156 6.78 -10.15 -9.89
CA ALA A 156 7.31 -11.41 -9.40
C ALA A 156 6.24 -12.27 -8.70
N SER A 157 5.29 -11.60 -8.03
CA SER A 157 4.11 -12.21 -7.42
C SER A 157 3.01 -11.17 -7.21
N VAL A 158 1.78 -11.65 -7.07
CA VAL A 158 0.66 -10.86 -6.55
C VAL A 158 0.20 -11.52 -5.26
N GLU A 159 0.07 -10.73 -4.21
CA GLU A 159 -0.51 -11.16 -2.95
C GLU A 159 -1.89 -10.52 -2.78
N ILE A 160 -2.87 -11.30 -2.35
CA ILE A 160 -4.21 -10.83 -2.01
C ILE A 160 -4.39 -10.96 -0.50
N ALA A 161 -4.90 -9.91 0.13
CA ALA A 161 -5.23 -9.85 1.55
C ALA A 161 -6.74 -9.70 1.73
N VAL A 162 -7.30 -10.46 2.67
CA VAL A 162 -8.67 -10.28 3.21
C VAL A 162 -8.51 -9.98 4.69
N TRP A 163 -9.04 -8.86 5.17
CA TRP A 163 -8.73 -8.38 6.51
C TRP A 163 -9.85 -7.58 7.19
N ASP A 164 -9.86 -7.61 8.51
CA ASP A 164 -10.59 -6.72 9.40
C ASP A 164 -9.65 -6.25 10.53
N ASP A 165 -10.17 -5.63 11.60
CA ASP A 165 -9.36 -5.15 12.72
C ASP A 165 -8.63 -6.28 13.50
N ASP A 166 -9.13 -7.52 13.45
CA ASP A 166 -8.67 -8.65 14.28
C ASP A 166 -8.00 -9.78 13.45
N THR A 167 -8.28 -9.83 12.14
CA THR A 167 -7.98 -10.94 11.25
C THR A 167 -7.32 -10.43 9.97
N VAL A 168 -6.22 -11.07 9.58
CA VAL A 168 -5.55 -10.81 8.30
C VAL A 168 -5.23 -12.14 7.64
N LEU A 169 -5.89 -12.43 6.51
CA LEU A 169 -5.61 -13.59 5.67
C LEU A 169 -4.88 -13.15 4.41
N ARG A 170 -3.68 -13.68 4.17
CA ARG A 170 -2.87 -13.39 2.99
C ARG A 170 -2.68 -14.63 2.13
N LYS A 171 -2.72 -14.47 0.82
CA LYS A 171 -2.42 -15.56 -0.12
C LYS A 171 -1.74 -15.04 -1.37
N THR A 172 -0.63 -15.67 -1.74
CA THR A 172 -0.04 -15.48 -3.07
C THR A 172 -0.99 -16.03 -4.13
N ALA A 173 -1.41 -15.16 -5.04
CA ALA A 173 -2.31 -15.50 -6.12
C ALA A 173 -1.60 -16.31 -7.22
N GLU A 174 -2.36 -17.17 -7.88
CA GLU A 174 -1.90 -17.94 -9.02
C GLU A 174 -2.01 -17.09 -10.30
N ASP A 175 -0.91 -16.97 -11.04
CA ASP A 175 -0.87 -16.32 -12.35
C ASP A 175 -1.70 -17.13 -13.38
N ARG A 176 -2.67 -16.45 -14.01
CA ARG A 176 -3.56 -16.98 -15.04
C ARG A 176 -3.19 -16.50 -16.45
N GLY A 177 -2.18 -15.65 -16.58
CA GLY A 177 -1.71 -15.03 -17.81
C GLY A 177 -2.43 -13.71 -18.10
N ASP A 178 -1.85 -12.93 -19.02
CA ASP A 178 -2.40 -11.65 -19.48
C ASP A 178 -2.71 -10.66 -18.32
N GLY A 179 -1.87 -10.65 -17.28
CA GLY A 179 -2.01 -9.76 -16.11
C GLY A 179 -3.08 -10.19 -15.10
N GLN A 180 -3.71 -11.36 -15.26
CA GLN A 180 -4.76 -11.85 -14.36
C GLN A 180 -4.18 -12.81 -13.30
N TYR A 181 -4.60 -12.60 -12.05
CA TYR A 181 -4.19 -13.38 -10.89
C TYR A 181 -5.41 -13.81 -10.09
N GLU A 182 -5.38 -15.01 -9.51
CA GLU A 182 -6.50 -15.52 -8.70
C GLU A 182 -6.03 -16.16 -7.39
N ALA A 183 -6.76 -15.90 -6.30
CA ALA A 183 -6.59 -16.58 -5.03
C ALA A 183 -7.94 -17.08 -4.49
N THR A 184 -7.94 -18.29 -3.92
CA THR A 184 -9.11 -18.88 -3.26
C THR A 184 -8.92 -18.87 -1.75
N PHE A 185 -9.84 -18.27 -1.01
CA PHE A 185 -9.83 -18.21 0.46
C PHE A 185 -10.84 -19.20 1.04
N PRO A 186 -10.45 -20.06 2.01
CA PRO A 186 -11.40 -20.92 2.69
C PRO A 186 -12.29 -20.11 3.63
N MET A 187 -13.61 -20.29 3.55
CA MET A 187 -14.53 -19.56 4.43
C MET A 187 -14.43 -20.01 5.89
N SER A 188 -13.86 -21.19 6.15
CA SER A 188 -13.62 -21.68 7.51
C SER A 188 -12.64 -20.82 8.32
N ASP A 189 -11.88 -19.95 7.64
CA ASP A 189 -10.88 -19.07 8.24
C ASP A 189 -11.42 -17.64 8.45
N LEU A 190 -12.67 -17.39 8.06
CA LEU A 190 -13.35 -16.10 8.22
C LEU A 190 -14.57 -16.28 9.13
N GLU A 191 -14.74 -15.37 10.09
CA GLU A 191 -15.95 -15.31 10.90
C GLU A 191 -17.01 -14.44 10.19
N GLU A 192 -18.24 -14.42 10.72
CA GLU A 192 -19.25 -13.48 10.24
C GLU A 192 -18.82 -12.04 10.55
N GLY A 193 -18.87 -11.14 9.56
CA GLY A 193 -18.34 -9.80 9.72
C GLY A 193 -18.18 -9.03 8.42
N SER A 194 -17.57 -7.85 8.54
CA SER A 194 -17.18 -7.00 7.42
C SER A 194 -15.67 -7.01 7.30
N TYR A 195 -15.20 -7.23 6.08
CA TYR A 195 -13.80 -7.33 5.71
C TYR A 195 -13.51 -6.37 4.56
N SER A 196 -12.23 -6.03 4.43
CA SER A 196 -11.63 -5.37 3.28
C SER A 196 -10.78 -6.35 2.49
N VAL A 197 -10.77 -6.22 1.17
CA VAL A 197 -9.99 -7.06 0.26
C VAL A 197 -9.09 -6.18 -0.58
N SER A 198 -7.79 -6.44 -0.60
CA SER A 198 -6.83 -5.70 -1.42
C SER A 198 -5.81 -6.63 -2.07
N ALA A 199 -5.18 -6.16 -3.13
CA ALA A 199 -4.13 -6.88 -3.85
C ALA A 199 -2.87 -6.03 -4.00
N VAL A 200 -1.70 -6.66 -3.86
CA VAL A 200 -0.38 -6.01 -3.98
C VAL A 200 0.44 -6.72 -5.05
N ALA A 201 0.89 -5.96 -6.06
CA ALA A 201 1.86 -6.43 -7.05
C ALA A 201 3.29 -6.22 -6.53
N GLN A 202 4.09 -7.29 -6.52
CA GLN A 202 5.41 -7.31 -5.88
C GLN A 202 6.54 -7.52 -6.88
N GLY A 203 7.66 -6.84 -6.63
CA GLY A 203 8.91 -6.99 -7.39
C GLY A 203 9.77 -8.17 -6.96
N THR A 204 10.92 -8.33 -7.61
CA THR A 204 11.92 -9.35 -7.22
C THR A 204 12.84 -8.89 -6.09
N ASP A 205 13.00 -7.58 -5.93
CA ASP A 205 13.80 -7.00 -4.87
C ASP A 205 13.09 -7.15 -3.53
N THR A 206 13.88 -7.11 -2.46
CA THR A 206 13.36 -7.29 -1.10
C THR A 206 13.71 -6.14 -0.19
N VAL A 207 12.74 -5.74 0.61
CA VAL A 207 12.79 -4.69 1.63
C VAL A 207 12.49 -5.40 2.96
N ASN A 208 13.44 -5.39 3.90
CA ASN A 208 13.36 -6.19 5.14
C ASN A 208 13.11 -7.71 4.98
N GLY A 209 13.58 -8.28 3.87
CA GLY A 209 13.41 -9.71 3.58
C GLY A 209 12.05 -10.06 2.97
N GLU A 210 11.24 -9.05 2.68
CA GLU A 210 9.93 -9.14 2.06
C GLU A 210 9.99 -8.58 0.66
N ARG A 211 9.15 -9.03 -0.28
CA ARG A 211 9.20 -8.50 -1.63
C ARG A 211 8.71 -7.06 -1.67
N GLU A 212 9.42 -6.23 -2.41
CA GLU A 212 9.07 -4.82 -2.60
C GLU A 212 7.69 -4.69 -3.24
N ALA A 213 6.83 -3.82 -2.68
CA ALA A 213 5.55 -3.48 -3.27
C ALA A 213 5.76 -2.48 -4.42
N LEU A 214 5.18 -2.78 -5.59
CA LEU A 214 5.28 -1.99 -6.81
C LEU A 214 3.91 -1.51 -7.32
N GLY A 215 2.84 -1.86 -6.62
CA GLY A 215 1.47 -1.43 -6.87
C GLY A 215 0.54 -2.06 -5.84
N ILE A 216 -0.54 -1.37 -5.50
CA ILE A 216 -1.58 -1.84 -4.57
C ILE A 216 -2.93 -1.38 -5.11
N SER A 217 -3.96 -2.22 -4.98
CA SER A 217 -5.33 -1.85 -5.33
C SER A 217 -5.97 -1.04 -4.22
N ASP A 218 -7.00 -0.28 -4.56
CA ASP A 218 -8.00 0.12 -3.56
C ASP A 218 -8.59 -1.13 -2.86
N SER A 219 -9.19 -0.90 -1.69
CA SER A 219 -9.86 -1.97 -0.93
C SER A 219 -11.31 -2.14 -1.39
N ASP A 220 -11.70 -3.40 -1.69
CA ASP A 220 -13.08 -3.80 -1.90
C ASP A 220 -13.71 -4.27 -0.57
N ALA A 221 -14.97 -3.90 -0.35
CA ALA A 221 -15.71 -4.34 0.83
C ALA A 221 -16.32 -5.74 0.63
N LEU A 222 -16.15 -6.60 1.64
CA LEU A 222 -16.68 -7.97 1.70
C LEU A 222 -17.50 -8.14 2.97
N THR A 223 -18.69 -8.72 2.87
CA THR A 223 -19.49 -9.13 4.05
C THR A 223 -19.66 -10.65 4.08
N VAL A 224 -19.37 -11.25 5.24
CA VAL A 224 -19.57 -12.67 5.50
C VAL A 224 -20.79 -12.83 6.41
N SER A 225 -21.81 -13.56 5.94
CA SER A 225 -23.07 -13.76 6.66
C SER A 225 -23.48 -15.23 6.75
N ASP A 226 -24.21 -15.62 7.81
CA ASP A 226 -24.89 -16.93 7.85
C ASP A 226 -25.97 -16.99 6.74
N SER A 227 -26.09 -18.14 6.07
CA SER A 227 -27.09 -18.31 5.00
C SER A 227 -28.55 -18.28 5.48
N GLN A 228 -28.82 -18.19 6.79
CA GLN A 228 -30.17 -18.35 7.35
C GLN A 228 -31.04 -17.10 7.42
N ASP A 229 -30.57 -15.91 7.04
CA ASP A 229 -31.41 -14.72 6.91
C ASP A 229 -32.10 -14.60 5.53
N ASP A 230 -32.65 -15.71 5.04
CA ASP A 230 -33.85 -15.67 4.18
C ASP A 230 -35.03 -15.26 5.07
N SER A 231 -35.07 -13.99 5.49
CA SER A 231 -36.30 -13.36 5.98
C SER A 231 -37.24 -13.19 4.80
N SER A 232 -37.81 -14.31 4.35
CA SER A 232 -38.98 -14.31 3.51
C SER A 232 -40.12 -13.73 4.36
N ASP A 233 -40.27 -12.41 4.32
CA ASP A 233 -41.52 -11.71 4.63
C ASP A 233 -42.57 -12.14 3.58
N PHE A 234 -43.00 -13.39 3.70
CA PHE A 234 -44.29 -13.85 3.19
C PHE A 234 -45.35 -13.30 4.15
N ASP A 235 -45.71 -12.03 3.96
CA ASP A 235 -46.97 -11.48 4.46
C ASP A 235 -48.12 -12.08 3.62
N ASP A 236 -48.44 -13.34 3.92
CA ASP A 236 -49.59 -14.07 3.40
C ASP A 236 -50.82 -13.73 4.25
N GLY A 237 -51.57 -12.73 3.79
CA GLY A 237 -53.03 -12.77 3.76
C GLY A 237 -53.80 -12.55 5.07
N THR A 238 -54.46 -11.40 5.18
CA THR A 238 -55.85 -11.40 5.67
C THR A 238 -56.73 -10.45 4.85
N ASP A 239 -57.72 -11.08 4.23
CA ASP A 239 -58.83 -10.55 3.43
C ASP A 239 -59.77 -9.60 4.21
N ASP A 240 -60.55 -8.82 3.45
CA ASP A 240 -61.81 -8.13 3.79
C ASP A 240 -61.79 -6.89 4.73
N GLU A 241 -62.02 -5.69 4.17
CA GLU A 241 -63.37 -5.12 4.04
C GLU A 241 -63.39 -3.72 3.38
N LEU A 242 -64.43 -3.52 2.59
CA LEU A 242 -64.86 -2.36 1.80
C LEU A 242 -64.92 -1.05 2.61
N ASN A 243 -64.42 0.06 2.04
CA ASN A 243 -65.15 1.34 2.15
C ASN A 243 -64.80 2.35 1.05
N GLU A 244 -65.85 3.04 0.61
CA GLU A 244 -65.96 3.89 -0.56
C GLU A 244 -65.50 5.35 -0.33
N SER A 245 -65.12 6.00 -1.44
CA SER A 245 -65.27 7.43 -1.80
C SER A 245 -64.48 8.53 -1.07
N ASP A 246 -63.65 9.25 -1.83
CA ASP A 246 -63.73 10.69 -2.16
C ASP A 246 -62.38 11.06 -2.83
N ASP A 247 -62.29 11.20 -4.16
CA ASP A 247 -62.52 12.46 -4.91
C ASP A 247 -61.85 13.66 -4.22
N GLU A 248 -60.71 14.11 -4.74
CA GLU A 248 -60.44 15.50 -5.15
C GLU A 248 -59.16 15.55 -6.03
N PRO A 249 -59.10 16.42 -7.07
CA PRO A 249 -57.95 16.57 -7.95
C PRO A 249 -57.03 17.69 -7.46
N ASP A 250 -55.71 17.53 -7.56
CA ASP A 250 -54.78 18.66 -7.35
C ASP A 250 -53.68 18.70 -8.42
N GLU A 251 -53.97 19.58 -9.39
CA GLU A 251 -53.12 20.55 -10.09
C GLU A 251 -51.71 20.17 -10.57
N SER A 252 -51.64 20.14 -11.90
CA SER A 252 -50.48 20.28 -12.77
C SER A 252 -49.66 21.56 -12.56
N THR A 253 -48.34 21.46 -12.65
CA THR A 253 -47.36 22.45 -13.15
C THR A 253 -46.12 21.63 -13.54
N ASP A 254 -45.65 21.43 -14.78
CA ASP A 254 -45.55 22.21 -16.01
C ASP A 254 -44.81 23.54 -15.83
N GLU A 255 -43.48 23.46 -15.76
CA GLU A 255 -42.60 24.55 -16.14
C GLU A 255 -41.58 23.99 -17.14
N THR A 256 -41.78 24.47 -18.36
CA THR A 256 -40.93 24.38 -19.53
C THR A 256 -39.70 25.26 -19.29
N ASP A 257 -38.49 24.80 -19.59
CA ASP A 257 -37.36 25.70 -19.82
C ASP A 257 -36.73 25.35 -21.17
N GLU A 258 -37.06 26.18 -22.17
CA GLU A 258 -36.42 26.21 -23.47
C GLU A 258 -35.46 27.40 -23.53
N SER A 259 -34.29 27.15 -24.13
CA SER A 259 -33.70 27.94 -25.22
C SER A 259 -32.29 28.49 -24.97
N ASP A 260 -31.53 28.41 -26.07
CA ASP A 260 -30.57 29.40 -26.56
C ASP A 260 -29.18 29.45 -25.90
N ASP A 261 -28.06 29.59 -26.62
CA ASP A 261 -27.71 29.64 -28.04
C ASP A 261 -26.15 29.73 -28.08
N GLU A 262 -25.57 29.75 -29.27
CA GLU A 262 -24.26 30.33 -29.64
C GLU A 262 -23.00 29.43 -29.71
N VAL A 263 -22.82 28.91 -30.93
CA VAL A 263 -21.64 29.05 -31.84
C VAL A 263 -20.21 28.65 -31.43
N ALA A 264 -19.72 27.65 -32.19
CA ALA A 264 -18.47 27.59 -32.99
C ALA A 264 -17.18 28.25 -32.49
N ASP A 265 -16.11 27.44 -32.37
CA ASP A 265 -14.88 27.74 -33.11
C ASP A 265 -14.16 26.46 -33.56
N GLU A 266 -13.84 26.43 -34.85
CA GLU A 266 -13.05 25.41 -35.53
C GLU A 266 -11.59 25.86 -35.47
N SER A 267 -10.68 25.01 -34.98
CA SER A 267 -9.25 25.21 -35.23
C SER A 267 -8.66 23.94 -35.82
N GLU A 268 -8.31 24.08 -37.10
CA GLU A 268 -7.66 23.13 -37.99
C GLU A 268 -6.28 22.63 -37.50
N PRO A 269 -5.81 21.49 -38.02
CA PRO A 269 -4.58 20.85 -37.60
C PRO A 269 -3.34 21.51 -38.22
N GLY A 270 -2.31 21.75 -37.40
CA GLY A 270 -0.99 22.16 -37.86
C GLY A 270 -0.16 20.98 -38.34
N GLU A 271 -0.02 20.84 -39.65
CA GLU A 271 0.93 19.94 -40.31
C GLU A 271 2.39 20.41 -40.17
N SER A 272 3.27 19.40 -40.10
CA SER A 272 4.64 19.34 -40.65
C SER A 272 5.77 20.18 -40.05
N ASN A 273 6.78 19.48 -39.52
CA ASN A 273 8.16 19.71 -39.94
C ASN A 273 8.99 18.42 -39.84
N ASP A 274 9.15 17.76 -40.98
CA ASP A 274 10.29 16.92 -41.29
C ASP A 274 11.61 17.67 -41.04
N THR A 275 12.55 17.04 -40.36
CA THR A 275 13.97 17.27 -40.63
C THR A 275 14.71 15.94 -40.55
N ASP A 276 15.05 15.44 -41.74
CA ASP A 276 16.17 14.54 -41.97
C ASP A 276 17.43 15.07 -41.30
N ASP A 277 18.12 14.25 -40.51
CA ASP A 277 19.58 14.30 -40.49
C ASP A 277 20.15 12.89 -40.28
N ALA A 278 20.61 12.34 -41.40
CA ALA A 278 21.49 11.20 -41.43
C ALA A 278 22.88 11.63 -40.97
N ASN A 279 23.43 10.96 -39.96
CA ASN A 279 24.88 10.91 -39.80
C ASN A 279 25.36 9.49 -39.52
N ASP A 280 25.78 8.89 -40.64
CA ASP A 280 26.78 7.85 -40.78
C ASP A 280 28.03 8.14 -39.94
N SER A 281 28.41 7.22 -39.05
CA SER A 281 29.83 7.02 -38.76
C SER A 281 30.10 5.58 -38.39
N SER A 282 31.03 5.05 -39.17
CA SER A 282 31.60 3.71 -39.24
C SER A 282 32.66 3.49 -38.15
N ASP A 283 33.02 2.20 -37.99
CA ASP A 283 34.28 1.67 -37.47
C ASP A 283 34.63 1.95 -35.99
N ASP A 284 34.82 0.91 -35.16
CA ASP A 284 36.09 0.17 -35.19
C ASP A 284 36.10 -1.08 -34.29
N THR A 285 37.11 -1.89 -34.54
CA THR A 285 37.31 -3.28 -34.13
C THR A 285 38.24 -3.44 -32.91
N ASN A 286 38.31 -4.68 -32.40
CA ASN A 286 39.24 -5.26 -31.38
C ASN A 286 38.79 -5.15 -29.92
N GLY A 287 38.88 -6.16 -29.07
CA GLY A 287 39.52 -7.47 -29.16
C GLY A 287 39.81 -8.00 -27.75
N VAL A 288 39.53 -9.28 -27.51
CA VAL A 288 40.20 -10.23 -26.60
C VAL A 288 40.62 -9.74 -25.20
N GLN A 289 40.01 -10.32 -24.15
CA GLN A 289 40.73 -11.07 -23.11
C GLN A 289 39.78 -11.85 -22.16
N GLN A 290 39.84 -13.18 -22.26
CA GLN A 290 39.53 -14.09 -21.16
C GLN A 290 40.66 -14.02 -20.12
N PRO A 291 40.35 -14.01 -18.81
CA PRO A 291 41.19 -14.63 -17.82
C PRO A 291 40.62 -15.98 -17.40
N ASN A 292 41.47 -16.98 -17.64
CA ASN A 292 41.53 -18.27 -17.00
C ASN A 292 41.69 -18.08 -15.48
N LEU A 293 40.85 -18.69 -14.65
CA LEU A 293 41.20 -19.00 -13.26
C LEU A 293 40.84 -20.46 -12.98
N GLU A 294 41.91 -21.19 -12.70
CA GLU A 294 41.99 -22.61 -12.38
C GLU A 294 41.64 -22.86 -10.91
N ASP A 295 41.30 -24.12 -10.65
CA ASP A 295 41.13 -24.84 -9.40
C ASP A 295 42.08 -24.46 -8.25
N ASP A 296 41.56 -24.61 -7.02
CA ASP A 296 42.21 -25.03 -5.74
C ASP A 296 41.26 -24.52 -4.61
N ASP A 297 40.93 -25.20 -3.52
CA ASP A 297 41.46 -26.38 -2.84
C ASP A 297 40.40 -26.82 -1.81
N ASP A 298 40.43 -28.10 -1.46
CA ASP A 298 39.67 -28.70 -0.37
C ASP A 298 40.02 -28.04 0.98
N THR A 299 39.04 -27.81 1.85
CA THR A 299 39.31 -27.82 3.29
C THR A 299 38.11 -28.29 4.10
N GLU A 300 38.19 -29.54 4.53
CA GLU A 300 37.37 -30.09 5.61
C GLU A 300 37.86 -29.54 6.96
N THR A 301 36.92 -29.16 7.82
CA THR A 301 37.12 -29.22 9.28
C THR A 301 35.87 -29.73 9.97
N ASP A 302 36.05 -30.93 10.53
CA ASP A 302 35.18 -31.67 11.45
C ASP A 302 34.98 -30.98 12.81
N THR A 303 33.80 -31.26 13.38
CA THR A 303 33.42 -31.34 14.81
C THR A 303 33.60 -30.12 15.73
N ASP A 304 32.49 -29.69 16.34
CA ASP A 304 32.37 -29.84 17.80
C ASP A 304 30.93 -30.02 18.29
N ASP A 305 30.82 -30.90 19.27
CA ASP A 305 29.66 -31.46 19.94
C ASP A 305 29.28 -30.50 21.09
N SER A 306 28.03 -30.04 21.18
CA SER A 306 27.57 -29.25 22.33
C SER A 306 26.08 -29.43 22.58
N ASP A 307 25.81 -30.38 23.48
CA ASP A 307 24.79 -30.36 24.53
C ASP A 307 23.40 -29.76 24.22
N ALA A 308 22.47 -30.71 24.04
CA ALA A 308 21.04 -30.49 24.06
C ALA A 308 20.55 -29.95 25.41
N VAL A 309 19.99 -28.74 25.40
CA VAL A 309 19.01 -28.27 26.39
C VAL A 309 17.61 -28.37 25.77
N PRO A 310 16.62 -29.00 26.43
CA PRO A 310 15.25 -28.98 25.94
C PRO A 310 14.64 -27.60 26.23
N LEU A 311 14.66 -26.71 25.24
CA LEU A 311 13.83 -25.50 25.27
C LEU A 311 12.36 -25.90 25.07
N ALA A 312 11.53 -25.50 26.02
CA ALA A 312 10.09 -25.56 25.88
C ALA A 312 9.68 -24.70 24.67
N VAL A 313 9.08 -25.35 23.68
CA VAL A 313 8.47 -24.67 22.53
C VAL A 313 7.23 -23.95 23.05
N VAL A 314 7.40 -22.66 23.33
CA VAL A 314 6.28 -21.72 23.35
C VAL A 314 5.91 -21.52 21.88
N PRO A 315 4.64 -21.67 21.47
CA PRO A 315 4.24 -21.27 20.13
C PRO A 315 4.49 -19.77 20.00
N VAL A 316 5.55 -19.42 19.26
CA VAL A 316 5.71 -18.07 18.73
C VAL A 316 4.60 -17.92 17.71
N VAL A 317 3.61 -17.10 18.05
CA VAL A 317 2.69 -16.55 17.05
C VAL A 317 3.58 -15.72 16.13
N ALA A 318 3.84 -16.23 14.93
CA ALA A 318 4.46 -15.45 13.88
C ALA A 318 3.41 -14.43 13.44
N VAL A 319 3.49 -13.23 14.00
CA VAL A 319 2.87 -12.06 13.40
C VAL A 319 3.67 -11.80 12.13
N ALA A 320 3.08 -12.10 10.99
CA ALA A 320 3.65 -11.77 9.70
C ALA A 320 3.53 -10.25 9.55
N ALA A 321 4.58 -9.53 9.96
CA ALA A 321 4.80 -8.17 9.49
C ALA A 321 5.00 -8.26 7.97
N VAL A 322 4.14 -7.60 7.20
CA VAL A 322 4.27 -7.33 5.76
C VAL A 322 3.47 -6.06 5.45
N LEU A 323 4.09 -4.91 5.62
CA LEU A 323 4.45 -3.96 4.58
C LEU A 323 5.06 -2.76 5.31
N VAL A 324 6.37 -2.58 5.12
CA VAL A 324 7.19 -1.37 5.32
C VAL A 324 8.40 -1.70 6.14
N GLY A 325 9.53 -1.65 5.45
CA GLY A 325 10.80 -2.02 6.03
C GLY A 325 11.94 -1.22 5.46
N VAL A 326 11.90 0.10 5.63
CA VAL A 326 13.01 0.95 5.19
C VAL A 326 14.23 0.73 6.10
N VAL A 327 15.34 0.28 5.52
CA VAL A 327 16.64 0.10 6.19
C VAL A 327 17.56 1.27 5.83
N VAL A 328 17.67 2.29 6.68
CA VAL A 328 18.55 3.47 6.52
C VAL A 328 20.02 3.16 6.80
N ARG A 329 20.74 2.60 5.82
CA ARG A 329 22.18 2.29 6.00
C ARG A 329 23.10 3.50 5.78
N VAL A 330 23.31 4.33 6.81
CA VAL A 330 24.30 5.44 6.73
C VAL A 330 25.73 4.89 6.76
N ARG A 331 26.48 5.04 5.65
CA ARG A 331 27.94 4.91 5.66
C ARG A 331 28.58 6.19 6.19
N TYR A 332 29.22 6.11 7.36
CA TYR A 332 30.15 7.12 7.87
C TYR A 332 31.45 7.19 7.06
#